data_AF-A0A1B6JV35-F1
#
_entry.id   AF-A0A1B6JV35-F1
#
_cell.length_a   1.000
_cell.length_b   1.000
_cell.length_c   1.000
_cell.angle_alpha   90.00
_cell.angle_beta   90.00
_cell.angle_gamma   90.00
#
_symmetry.space_group_name_H-M   'P 1'
#
loop_
_entity.id
_entity.type
_entity.pdbx_description
1 polymer ?
#
loop_
_entity_poly.entity_id
_entity_poly.type
_entity_poly.pdbx_seq_one_letter_code
_entity_poly.pdbx_strand_id
1 'polypeptide(L)'
;MMEFFNQQMHLSGLAQAAGNPVLACQINLDKNFAFLEFRSIDETTQAMAFDGINFKGQSLKIRRPHDYQPTPGISDSAAVNVPAGVISTVVPDSPHKIFIGGLPNYLNEDQVKELLMSFGCLRAFNLVKDSATGL
;
A
#
# COMPACT_ATOMS: atom_id res chain seq x y z
N MET A 1 -13.87 0.18 -2.26
CA MET A 1 -12.43 0.15 -2.55
C MET A 1 -12.11 1.07 -3.73
N MET A 2 -12.77 0.89 -4.87
CA MET A 2 -12.62 1.79 -6.03
C MET A 2 -12.77 3.29 -5.69
N GLU A 3 -13.89 3.68 -5.07
CA GLU A 3 -14.14 5.08 -4.67
C GLU A 3 -13.08 5.63 -3.71
N PHE A 4 -12.60 4.80 -2.78
CA PHE A 4 -11.53 5.18 -1.85
C PHE A 4 -10.24 5.53 -2.61
N PHE A 5 -9.79 4.68 -3.53
CA PHE A 5 -8.58 4.97 -4.32
C PHE A 5 -8.76 6.18 -5.23
N ASN A 6 -9.94 6.34 -5.85
CA ASN A 6 -10.26 7.53 -6.63
C ASN A 6 -10.14 8.80 -5.77
N GLN A 7 -10.76 8.82 -4.58
CA GLN A 7 -10.68 9.96 -3.67
C GLN A 7 -9.25 10.26 -3.24
N GLN A 8 -8.48 9.23 -2.84
CA GLN A 8 -7.10 9.39 -2.39
C GLN A 8 -6.18 9.90 -3.50
N MET A 9 -6.36 9.44 -4.74
CA MET A 9 -5.61 9.95 -5.89
C MET A 9 -5.89 11.42 -6.18
N HIS A 10 -7.14 11.86 -6.07
CA HIS A 10 -7.48 13.27 -6.24
C HIS A 10 -6.91 14.14 -5.11
N LEU A 11 -7.04 13.70 -3.85
CA LEU A 11 -6.51 14.43 -2.69
C LEU A 11 -4.99 14.56 -2.70
N SER A 12 -4.30 13.53 -3.22
CA SER A 12 -2.84 13.49 -3.28
C SER A 12 -2.26 14.15 -4.54
N GLY A 13 -3.12 14.68 -5.44
CA GLY A 13 -2.69 15.27 -6.71
C GLY A 13 -2.09 14.25 -7.69
N LEU A 14 -2.43 12.97 -7.56
CA LEU A 14 -1.93 11.88 -8.39
C LEU A 14 -2.86 11.55 -9.57
N ALA A 15 -4.10 12.07 -9.57
CA ALA A 15 -5.00 12.00 -10.71
C ALA A 15 -4.55 12.99 -11.80
N GLN A 16 -4.31 12.50 -13.01
CA GLN A 16 -3.69 13.28 -14.10
C GLN A 16 -4.69 13.96 -15.04
N ALA A 17 -5.98 13.58 -14.97
CA ALA A 17 -7.03 14.13 -15.81
C ALA A 17 -8.38 14.19 -15.08
N ALA A 18 -9.35 14.91 -15.63
CA ALA A 18 -10.71 14.97 -15.09
C ALA A 18 -11.35 13.57 -15.06
N GLY A 19 -12.16 13.29 -14.04
CA GLY A 19 -12.83 12.00 -13.86
C GLY A 19 -12.00 10.98 -13.08
N ASN A 20 -12.59 9.82 -12.84
CA ASN A 20 -12.03 8.81 -11.95
C ASN A 20 -10.85 8.05 -12.59
N PRO A 21 -9.68 7.99 -11.92
CA PRO A 21 -8.51 7.24 -12.41
C PRO A 21 -8.72 5.72 -12.37
N VAL A 22 -9.37 5.19 -11.33
CA VAL A 22 -9.68 3.77 -11.19
C VAL A 22 -10.95 3.45 -11.98
N LEU A 23 -10.81 2.55 -12.96
CA LEU A 23 -11.89 2.10 -13.85
C LEU A 23 -12.64 0.90 -13.28
N ALA A 24 -11.92 -0.05 -12.69
CA ALA A 24 -12.50 -1.27 -12.16
C ALA A 24 -11.74 -1.75 -10.91
N CYS A 25 -12.46 -2.49 -10.06
CA CYS A 25 -11.89 -3.19 -8.92
C CYS A 25 -12.52 -4.58 -8.84
N GLN A 26 -11.70 -5.62 -8.94
CA GLN A 26 -12.12 -7.01 -8.84
C GLN A 26 -11.61 -7.58 -7.52
N ILE A 27 -12.51 -7.96 -6.63
CA ILE A 27 -12.17 -8.43 -5.28
C ILE A 27 -12.28 -9.96 -5.24
N ASN A 28 -11.20 -10.62 -4.83
CA ASN A 28 -11.19 -12.03 -4.48
C ASN A 28 -11.30 -12.17 -2.97
N LEU A 29 -12.51 -12.48 -2.48
CA LEU A 29 -12.77 -12.63 -1.05
C LEU A 29 -12.11 -13.88 -0.46
N ASP A 30 -12.05 -14.97 -1.22
CA ASP A 30 -11.49 -16.24 -0.77
C ASP A 30 -9.98 -16.14 -0.48
N LYS A 31 -9.27 -15.37 -1.30
CA LYS A 31 -7.82 -15.17 -1.20
C LYS A 31 -7.44 -13.81 -0.61
N ASN A 32 -8.43 -13.03 -0.16
CA ASN A 32 -8.28 -11.73 0.47
C ASN A 32 -7.36 -10.74 -0.29
N PHE A 33 -7.56 -10.61 -1.60
CA PHE A 33 -6.86 -9.60 -2.42
C PHE A 33 -7.81 -8.97 -3.44
N ALA A 34 -7.38 -7.88 -4.07
CA ALA A 34 -8.12 -7.25 -5.16
C ALA A 34 -7.18 -6.83 -6.29
N PHE A 35 -7.70 -6.82 -7.52
CA PHE A 35 -7.07 -6.15 -8.66
C PHE A 35 -7.73 -4.79 -8.86
N LEU A 36 -6.90 -3.78 -9.12
CA LEU A 36 -7.32 -2.43 -9.48
C LEU A 36 -6.89 -2.16 -10.91
N GLU A 37 -7.82 -1.70 -11.73
CA GLU A 37 -7.56 -1.30 -13.11
C GLU A 37 -7.67 0.23 -13.19
N PHE A 38 -6.66 0.85 -13.77
CA PHE A 38 -6.59 2.30 -13.95
C PHE A 38 -6.68 2.65 -15.43
N ARG A 39 -7.10 3.88 -15.73
CA ARG A 39 -7.20 4.37 -17.10
C ARG A 39 -5.86 4.70 -17.77
N SER A 40 -4.77 4.80 -17.00
CA SER A 40 -3.43 5.04 -17.55
C SER A 40 -2.33 4.29 -16.79
N ILE A 41 -1.24 4.02 -17.50
CA ILE A 41 -0.02 3.39 -16.97
C ILE A 41 0.61 4.30 -15.89
N ASP A 42 0.64 5.60 -16.14
CA ASP A 42 1.20 6.57 -15.22
C ASP A 42 0.41 6.64 -13.91
N GLU A 43 -0.92 6.70 -13.96
CA GLU A 43 -1.78 6.70 -12.77
C GLU A 43 -1.66 5.38 -12.00
N THR A 44 -1.51 4.24 -12.70
CA THR A 44 -1.20 2.95 -12.06
C THR A 44 0.13 3.00 -11.31
N THR A 45 1.14 3.64 -11.91
CA THR A 45 2.47 3.80 -11.30
C THR A 45 2.41 4.70 -10.08
N GLN A 46 1.69 5.82 -10.15
CA GLN A 46 1.52 6.72 -9.01
C GLN A 46 0.74 6.06 -7.86
N ALA A 47 -0.24 5.21 -8.16
CA ALA A 47 -1.00 4.49 -7.13
C ALA A 47 -0.12 3.56 -6.27
N MET A 48 1.08 3.18 -6.73
CA MET A 48 2.05 2.45 -5.92
C MET A 48 2.51 3.24 -4.69
N ALA A 49 2.40 4.57 -4.69
CA ALA A 49 2.71 5.42 -3.54
C ALA A 49 1.74 5.20 -2.36
N PHE A 50 0.59 4.56 -2.58
CA PHE A 50 -0.35 4.18 -1.53
C PHE A 50 -0.05 2.82 -0.89
N ASP A 51 1.11 2.19 -1.18
CA ASP A 51 1.52 0.99 -0.45
C ASP A 51 1.59 1.28 1.06
N GLY A 52 0.79 0.56 1.84
CA GLY A 52 0.64 0.76 3.28
C GLY A 52 -0.43 1.77 3.69
N ILE A 53 -1.22 2.29 2.74
CA ILE A 53 -2.37 3.15 3.07
C ILE A 53 -3.37 2.38 3.93
N ASN A 54 -3.91 3.04 4.95
CA ASN A 54 -4.94 2.46 5.80
C ASN A 54 -6.31 2.51 5.10
N PHE A 55 -6.95 1.35 4.97
CA PHE A 55 -8.32 1.20 4.53
C PHE A 55 -9.09 0.34 5.53
N LYS A 56 -10.05 0.94 6.24
CA LYS A 56 -10.90 0.27 7.24
C LYS A 56 -10.09 -0.45 8.36
N GLY A 57 -9.00 0.16 8.82
CA GLY A 57 -8.15 -0.40 9.89
C GLY A 57 -7.17 -1.49 9.41
N GLN A 58 -6.99 -1.62 8.09
CA GLN A 58 -6.01 -2.51 7.49
C GLN A 58 -5.10 -1.72 6.55
N SER A 59 -3.79 -1.88 6.71
CA SER A 59 -2.83 -1.33 5.77
C SER A 59 -2.77 -2.21 4.52
N LEU A 60 -3.03 -1.61 3.37
CA LEU A 60 -3.10 -2.34 2.10
C LEU A 60 -1.70 -2.57 1.55
N LYS A 61 -1.42 -3.81 1.12
CA LYS A 61 -0.19 -4.16 0.38
C LYS A 61 -0.43 -3.97 -1.11
N ILE A 62 0.23 -2.98 -1.72
CA ILE A 62 0.04 -2.66 -3.15
C ILE A 62 1.25 -3.15 -3.93
N ARG A 63 1.02 -4.02 -4.91
CA ARG A 63 2.07 -4.64 -5.74
C ARG A 63 1.66 -4.64 -7.20
N ARG A 64 2.66 -4.61 -8.08
CA ARG A 64 2.45 -4.94 -9.50
C ARG A 64 2.06 -6.42 -9.63
N PRO A 65 1.24 -6.79 -10.63
CA PRO A 65 1.02 -8.19 -10.98
C PRO A 65 2.34 -8.93 -11.25
N HIS A 66 2.38 -10.23 -10.99
CA HIS A 66 3.60 -11.04 -11.12
C HIS A 66 4.15 -11.11 -12.55
N ASP A 67 3.30 -10.93 -13.55
CA ASP A 67 3.60 -10.92 -14.97
C ASP A 67 3.82 -9.52 -15.55
N TYR A 68 3.82 -8.47 -14.70
CA TYR A 68 4.11 -7.11 -15.14
C TYR A 68 5.54 -7.00 -15.70
N GLN A 69 5.65 -6.57 -16.95
CA GLN A 69 6.91 -6.21 -17.59
C GLN A 69 6.98 -4.68 -17.75
N PRO A 70 8.02 -4.03 -17.21
CA PRO A 70 8.23 -2.60 -17.39
C PRO A 70 8.28 -2.22 -18.86
N THR A 71 7.58 -1.14 -19.20
CA THR A 71 7.68 -0.57 -20.55
C THR A 71 9.00 0.21 -20.68
N PRO A 72 9.82 -0.04 -21.71
CA PRO A 72 11.09 0.65 -21.88
C PRO A 72 10.91 2.17 -21.91
N GLY A 73 11.60 2.89 -21.01
CA GLY A 73 11.55 4.36 -20.94
C GLY A 73 10.51 4.94 -19.98
N ILE A 74 9.65 4.12 -19.37
CA ILE A 74 8.73 4.56 -18.31
C ILE A 74 9.32 4.18 -16.95
N SER A 75 9.36 5.13 -16.02
CA SER A 75 9.91 4.90 -14.68
C SER A 75 8.95 4.08 -13.82
N ASP A 76 9.41 2.95 -13.27
CA ASP A 76 8.61 2.09 -12.38
C ASP A 76 8.44 2.62 -10.95
N SER A 77 9.16 3.69 -10.61
CA SER A 77 9.08 4.32 -9.30
C SER A 77 7.99 5.37 -9.31
N ALA A 78 7.02 5.26 -8.39
CA ALA A 78 6.08 6.35 -8.13
C ALA A 78 6.88 7.64 -7.85
N ALA A 79 6.43 8.77 -8.42
CA ALA A 79 7.04 10.04 -8.11
C ALA A 79 6.90 10.31 -6.59
N VAL A 80 7.91 10.95 -6.02
CA VAL A 80 8.27 11.09 -4.58
C VAL A 80 7.15 11.62 -3.64
N ASN A 81 5.94 11.87 -4.12
CA ASN A 81 4.80 12.31 -3.31
C ASN A 81 4.05 11.13 -2.67
N VAL A 82 4.73 10.40 -1.78
CA VAL A 82 4.04 9.52 -0.83
C VAL A 82 3.18 10.42 0.07
N PRO A 83 1.86 10.21 0.15
CA PRO A 83 1.00 11.02 1.02
C PRO A 83 1.49 10.96 2.46
N ALA A 84 1.42 12.10 3.17
CA ALA A 84 1.82 12.18 4.57
C ALA A 84 1.09 11.12 5.41
N GLY A 85 1.85 10.33 6.18
CA GLY A 85 1.32 9.28 7.04
C GLY A 85 1.22 7.89 6.42
N VAL A 86 1.52 7.72 5.13
CA VAL A 86 1.63 6.38 4.52
C VAL A 86 3.01 5.78 4.83
N ILE A 87 3.01 4.58 5.41
CA ILE A 87 4.22 3.83 5.76
C ILE A 87 4.28 2.60 4.87
N SER A 88 5.31 2.48 4.03
CA SER A 88 5.44 1.37 3.08
C SER A 88 5.45 0.01 3.78
N THR A 89 4.83 -0.98 3.14
CA THR A 89 4.83 -2.37 3.60
C THR A 89 6.07 -3.15 3.13
N VAL A 90 6.91 -2.53 2.29
CA VAL A 90 8.19 -3.11 1.85
C VAL A 90 9.27 -2.70 2.84
N VAL A 91 9.77 -3.65 3.61
CA VAL A 91 10.89 -3.44 4.55
C VAL A 91 12.18 -4.04 3.95
N PRO A 92 12.98 -3.24 3.21
CA PRO A 92 14.20 -3.72 2.59
C PRO A 92 15.23 -4.15 3.65
N ASP A 93 16.02 -5.15 3.32
CA ASP A 93 17.13 -5.56 4.18
C ASP A 93 18.15 -4.43 4.31
N SER A 94 18.55 -4.16 5.54
CA SER A 94 19.54 -3.14 5.87
C SER A 94 20.14 -3.44 7.24
N PRO A 95 21.29 -2.85 7.59
CA PRO A 95 21.86 -2.96 8.94
C PRO A 95 20.93 -2.44 10.06
N HIS A 96 19.90 -1.67 9.71
CA HIS A 96 18.93 -1.08 10.65
C HIS A 96 17.54 -1.71 10.56
N LYS A 97 17.37 -2.82 9.85
CA LYS A 97 16.11 -3.56 9.81
C LYS A 97 15.91 -4.24 11.16
N ILE A 98 14.76 -3.97 11.80
CA ILE A 98 14.43 -4.49 13.13
C ILE A 98 13.41 -5.62 12.99
N PHE A 99 13.65 -6.73 13.70
CA PHE A 99 12.67 -7.78 13.92
C PHE A 99 12.03 -7.62 15.31
N ILE A 100 10.71 -7.78 15.38
CA ILE A 100 9.95 -7.68 16.63
C ILE A 100 9.08 -8.93 16.72
N GLY A 101 9.39 -9.78 17.70
CA GLY A 101 8.64 -10.99 18.01
C GLY A 101 7.86 -10.87 19.32
N GLY A 102 6.95 -11.82 19.56
CA GLY A 102 6.21 -11.89 20.83
C GLY A 102 5.11 -10.84 20.98
N LEU A 103 4.67 -10.22 19.88
CA LEU A 103 3.52 -9.32 19.91
C LEU A 103 2.23 -10.10 20.20
N PRO A 104 1.35 -9.60 21.09
CA PRO A 104 0.04 -10.19 21.28
C PRO A 104 -0.77 -10.21 19.96
N ASN A 105 -1.38 -11.36 19.65
CA ASN A 105 -2.10 -11.61 18.40
C ASN A 105 -3.40 -10.80 18.22
N TYR A 106 -3.89 -10.16 19.28
CA TYR A 106 -5.04 -9.26 19.22
C TYR A 106 -4.66 -7.83 18.77
N LEU A 107 -3.37 -7.51 18.69
CA LEU A 107 -2.93 -6.20 18.20
C LEU A 107 -3.03 -6.15 16.68
N ASN A 108 -3.74 -5.15 16.18
CA ASN A 108 -3.78 -4.87 14.75
C ASN A 108 -2.54 -4.06 14.31
N GLU A 109 -2.37 -3.91 13.01
CA GLU A 109 -1.23 -3.22 12.42
C GLU A 109 -1.13 -1.75 12.84
N ASP A 110 -2.26 -1.05 12.96
CA ASP A 110 -2.28 0.36 13.36
C ASP A 110 -1.81 0.53 14.82
N GLN A 111 -2.24 -0.35 15.72
CA GLN A 111 -1.82 -0.35 17.12
C GLN A 111 -0.32 -0.64 17.28
N VAL A 112 0.20 -1.58 16.49
CA VAL A 112 1.64 -1.88 16.51
C VAL A 112 2.44 -0.70 15.93
N LYS A 113 1.97 -0.08 14.82
CA LYS A 113 2.60 1.14 14.27
C LYS A 113 2.62 2.26 15.30
N GLU A 114 1.50 2.53 15.98
CA GLU A 114 1.39 3.58 16.99
C GLU A 114 2.39 3.37 18.13
N LEU A 115 2.50 2.13 18.63
CA LEU A 115 3.49 1.77 19.65
C LEU A 115 4.92 2.08 19.19
N LEU A 116 5.29 1.72 17.96
CA LEU A 116 6.64 1.96 17.44
C LEU A 116 6.89 3.44 17.12
N MET A 117 5.86 4.15 16.67
CA MET A 117 5.96 5.57 16.35
C MET A 117 6.17 6.45 17.59
N SER A 118 5.92 5.94 18.79
CA SER A 118 6.32 6.59 20.04
C SER A 118 7.84 6.81 20.16
N PHE A 119 8.65 6.03 19.42
CA PHE A 119 10.11 6.15 19.38
C PHE A 119 10.62 6.94 18.17
N GLY A 120 9.78 7.21 17.17
CA GLY A 120 10.14 7.98 15.98
C GLY A 120 9.40 7.54 14.71
N CYS A 121 9.56 8.32 13.63
CA CYS A 121 8.87 8.05 12.37
C CYS A 121 9.33 6.73 11.73
N LEU A 122 8.37 5.92 11.29
CA LEU A 122 8.64 4.68 10.58
C LEU A 122 8.85 4.95 9.08
N ARG A 123 9.96 4.45 8.52
CA ARG A 123 10.19 4.45 7.07
C ARG A 123 9.39 3.36 6.35
N ALA A 124 9.30 2.18 6.97
CA ALA A 124 8.58 1.04 6.47
C ALA A 124 8.17 0.14 7.64
N PHE A 125 7.07 -0.58 7.48
CA PHE A 125 6.53 -1.48 8.50
C PHE A 125 5.74 -2.61 7.85
N ASN A 126 5.90 -3.84 8.34
CA ASN A 126 5.09 -4.97 7.91
C ASN A 126 4.78 -5.86 9.11
N LEU A 127 3.49 -6.00 9.43
CA LEU A 127 3.01 -7.00 10.37
C LEU A 127 2.77 -8.30 9.60
N VAL A 128 3.50 -9.35 9.96
CA VAL A 128 3.29 -10.69 9.40
C VAL A 128 2.06 -11.29 10.06
N LYS A 129 1.10 -11.71 9.24
CA LYS A 129 -0.11 -12.42 9.66
C LYS A 129 -0.21 -13.74 8.92
N ASP A 130 -0.74 -14.74 9.58
CA ASP A 130 -1.06 -16.02 8.97
C ASP A 130 -2.22 -15.86 7.98
N SER A 131 -2.04 -16.40 6.76
CA SER A 131 -2.99 -16.20 5.66
C SER A 131 -4.27 -17.02 5.81
N ALA A 132 -4.27 -18.08 6.65
CA ALA A 132 -5.44 -18.94 6.86
C ALA A 132 -6.31 -18.44 8.03
N THR A 133 -5.68 -17.87 9.06
CA THR A 133 -6.36 -17.49 10.31
C THR A 133 -6.51 -15.97 10.46
N GLY A 134 -5.75 -15.17 9.71
CA GLY A 134 -5.75 -13.71 9.81
C GLY A 134 -5.14 -13.17 11.10
N LEU A 135 -4.58 -14.06 11.94
CA LEU A 135 -3.87 -13.78 13.18
C LEU A 135 -2.39 -13.48 12.92
#